data_AF-A0A2V5VZD3-F1
#
_entry.id   AF-A0A2V5VZD3-F1
#
_cell.length_a   1.000
_cell.length_b   1.000
_cell.length_c   1.000
_cell.angle_alpha   90.00
_cell.angle_beta   90.00
_cell.angle_gamma   90.00
#
_symmetry.space_group_name_H-M   'P 1'
#
loop_
_entity.id
_entity.type
_entity.pdbx_description
1 polymer ?
#
loop_
_entity_poly.entity_id
_entity_poly.type
_entity_poly.pdbx_seq_one_letter_code
_entity_poly.pdbx_strand_id
1 'polypeptide(L)' 'MRAVLVERDVNRKIARSAAAKREFMRKTGHPNGWSGHVVDHVIPLKRGGSDSPANMQWQTVEEAKAKDKWE' A
#
# COMPACT_ATOMS: atom_id res chain seq x y z
N MET A 1 12.34 -6.55 20.14
CA MET A 1 11.47 -5.97 19.08
C MET A 1 12.14 -6.23 17.74
N ARG A 2 11.61 -7.12 16.90
CA ARG A 2 12.15 -7.32 15.54
C ARG A 2 11.62 -6.19 14.67
N ALA A 3 12.50 -5.26 14.30
CA ALA A 3 12.23 -4.37 13.19
C ALA A 3 12.05 -5.25 11.96
N VAL A 4 10.81 -5.34 11.45
CA VAL A 4 10.55 -5.95 10.14
C VAL A 4 11.36 -5.13 9.15
N LEU A 5 12.45 -5.72 8.65
CA LEU A 5 13.29 -5.12 7.62
C LEU A 5 12.40 -4.85 6.41
N VAL A 6 11.96 -3.61 6.27
CA VAL A 6 11.23 -3.17 5.09
C VAL A 6 12.24 -3.23 3.95
N GLU A 7 12.10 -4.23 3.08
CA GLU A 7 12.95 -4.39 1.90
C GLU A 7 12.91 -3.09 1.09
N ARG A 8 14.08 -2.66 0.61
CA ARG A 8 14.21 -1.45 -0.18
C ARG A 8 14.57 -1.83 -1.61
N ASP A 9 13.91 -1.23 -2.58
CA ASP A 9 14.24 -1.32 -4.01
C ASP A 9 15.63 -0.71 -4.29
N VAL A 10 16.19 -0.97 -5.48
CA VAL A 10 17.48 -0.44 -5.96
C VAL A 10 17.60 1.08 -5.83
N ASN A 11 16.47 1.80 -5.79
CA ASN A 11 16.39 3.24 -5.55
C ASN A 11 16.27 3.64 -4.07
N ARG A 12 16.54 2.74 -3.12
CA ARG A 12 16.32 2.90 -1.66
C ARG A 12 14.88 3.21 -1.24
N LYS A 13 13.91 3.06 -2.15
CA LYS A 13 12.47 3.18 -1.83
C LYS A 13 12.00 1.92 -1.13
N ILE A 14 11.04 2.04 -0.22
CA ILE A 14 10.37 0.88 0.34
C ILE A 14 9.80 0.03 -0.80
N ALA A 15 10.28 -1.21 -0.92
CA ALA A 15 9.79 -2.16 -1.90
C ALA A 15 8.32 -2.46 -1.61
N ARG A 16 7.48 -2.30 -2.63
CA ARG A 16 6.06 -2.63 -2.57
C ARG A 16 5.85 -3.92 -3.35
N SER A 17 5.34 -4.94 -2.68
CA SER A 17 5.06 -6.24 -3.27
C SER A 17 3.88 -6.12 -4.24
N ALA A 18 4.19 -6.21 -5.53
CA ALA A 18 3.17 -6.31 -6.56
C ALA A 18 2.27 -7.54 -6.35
N ALA A 19 2.79 -8.61 -5.73
CA ALA A 19 2.02 -9.78 -5.37
C ALA A 19 0.99 -9.48 -4.26
N ALA A 20 1.40 -8.81 -3.17
CA ALA A 20 0.50 -8.43 -2.09
C ALA A 20 -0.62 -7.50 -2.59
N LYS A 21 -0.27 -6.50 -3.41
CA LYS A 21 -1.26 -5.60 -4.03
C LYS A 21 -2.26 -6.37 -4.90
N ARG A 22 -1.80 -7.31 -5.72
CA ARG A 22 -2.66 -8.12 -6.59
C ARG A 22 -3.56 -9.06 -5.79
N GLU A 23 -3.06 -9.63 -4.71
CA GLU A 23 -3.85 -10.47 -3.81
C GLU A 23 -4.95 -9.66 -3.13
N PHE A 24 -4.62 -8.46 -2.62
CA PHE A 24 -5.61 -7.54 -2.05
C PHE A 24 -6.71 -7.18 -3.07
N MET A 25 -6.30 -6.81 -4.29
CA MET A 25 -7.20 -6.51 -5.41
C MET A 25 -8.15 -7.68 -5.72
N ARG A 26 -7.62 -8.91 -5.75
CA ARG A 26 -8.43 -10.11 -5.97
C ARG A 26 -9.40 -10.37 -4.81
N LYS A 27 -8.94 -10.23 -3.56
CA LYS A 27 -9.74 -10.45 -2.34
C LYS A 27 -10.89 -9.45 -2.20
N THR A 28 -10.70 -8.23 -2.69
CA THR A 28 -11.69 -7.15 -2.61
C THR A 28 -12.60 -7.06 -3.83
N GLY A 29 -12.51 -7.99 -4.79
CA GLY A 29 -13.38 -8.04 -5.97
C GLY A 29 -12.98 -7.10 -7.11
N HIS A 30 -11.81 -6.48 -7.03
CA HIS A 30 -11.29 -5.53 -8.02
C HIS A 30 -9.93 -5.97 -8.58
N PRO A 31 -9.82 -7.13 -9.25
CA PRO A 31 -8.55 -7.70 -9.68
C PRO A 31 -7.78 -6.83 -10.69
N ASN A 32 -8.51 -5.99 -11.44
CA ASN A 32 -7.95 -5.06 -12.44
C ASN A 32 -7.88 -3.61 -11.93
N GLY A 33 -8.06 -3.40 -10.62
CA GLY A 33 -8.20 -2.08 -10.02
C GLY A 33 -9.65 -1.61 -9.93
N TRP A 34 -9.83 -0.49 -9.24
CA TRP A 34 -11.12 0.13 -8.99
C TRP A 34 -11.05 1.60 -9.39
N SER A 35 -11.88 1.98 -10.36
CA SER A 35 -11.97 3.37 -10.86
C SER A 35 -12.22 4.34 -9.71
N GLY A 36 -11.46 5.44 -9.68
CA GLY A 36 -11.54 6.46 -8.64
C GLY A 36 -10.82 6.11 -7.32
N HIS A 37 -10.19 4.93 -7.23
CA HIS A 37 -9.54 4.45 -6.02
C HIS A 37 -8.10 4.01 -6.26
N VAL A 38 -7.29 4.11 -5.21
CA VAL A 38 -5.92 3.60 -5.13
C VAL A 38 -5.78 2.65 -3.94
N VAL A 39 -4.85 1.72 -4.05
CA VAL A 39 -4.47 0.86 -2.91
C VAL A 39 -3.46 1.62 -2.06
N ASP A 40 -3.81 1.88 -0.81
CA ASP A 40 -2.95 2.50 0.19
C ASP A 40 -2.73 1.54 1.37
N HIS A 41 -1.70 1.78 2.17
CA HIS A 41 -1.47 1.02 3.40
C HIS A 41 -2.15 1.71 4.58
N VAL A 42 -2.97 0.97 5.34
CA VAL A 42 -3.66 1.47 6.55
C VAL A 42 -2.64 2.03 7.54
N ILE A 43 -1.61 1.24 7.84
CA ILE A 43 -0.43 1.67 8.57
C ILE A 43 0.67 1.94 7.54
N PRO A 44 1.18 3.18 7.43
CA PRO A 44 2.27 3.49 6.52
C PRO A 44 3.48 2.58 6.76
N LEU A 45 4.07 2.06 5.68
CA LEU A 45 5.25 1.19 5.77
C LEU A 45 6.41 1.88 6.50
N LYS A 46 6.56 3.21 6.33
CA LYS A 46 7.57 4.01 7.07
C LYS A 46 7.38 4.02 8.59
N ARG A 47 6.17 3.72 9.08
CA ARG A 47 5.82 3.60 10.50
C ARG A 47 5.79 2.14 10.98
N GLY A 48 6.35 1.21 10.20
CA GLY A 48 6.39 -0.22 10.53
C GLY A 48 5.15 -1.01 10.09
N GLY A 49 4.33 -0.46 9.20
CA GLY A 49 3.25 -1.22 8.57
C GLY A 49 3.77 -2.42 7.78
N SER A 50 3.00 -3.49 7.77
CA SER A 50 3.32 -4.68 6.97
C SER A 50 2.92 -4.46 5.51
N ASP A 51 3.75 -4.93 4.57
CA ASP A 51 3.40 -4.95 3.15
C ASP A 51 2.58 -6.20 2.80
N SER A 52 1.37 -6.28 3.38
CA SER A 52 0.46 -7.42 3.25
C SER A 52 -0.94 -6.95 2.89
N PRO A 53 -1.77 -7.79 2.22
CA PRO A 53 -3.16 -7.45 1.94
C PRO A 53 -3.97 -7.05 3.18
N ALA A 54 -3.61 -7.58 4.35
CA ALA A 54 -4.24 -7.25 5.63
C ALA A 54 -4.00 -5.80 6.10
N ASN A 55 -2.95 -5.14 5.60
CA ASN A 55 -2.63 -3.75 5.88
C ASN A 55 -2.89 -2.85 4.67
N MET A 56 -3.65 -3.31 3.68
CA MET A 56 -4.03 -2.54 2.51
C MET A 56 -5.49 -2.11 2.59
N GLN A 57 -5.80 -0.93 2.06
CA GLN A 57 -7.15 -0.40 1.93
C GLN A 57 -7.33 0.27 0.57
N TRP A 58 -8.58 0.33 0.12
CA TRP A 58 -8.96 1.24 -0.95
C TRP A 58 -9.09 2.64 -0.37
N GLN A 59 -8.43 3.59 -1.00
CA GLN A 59 -8.54 5.01 -0.70
C GLN A 59 -8.98 5.73 -1.97
N THR A 60 -9.85 6.74 -1.86
CA THR A 60 -10.23 7.52 -3.03
C THR A 60 -9.02 8.30 -3.56
N VAL A 61 -8.99 8.57 -4.87
CA VAL A 61 -7.93 9.39 -5.47
C VAL A 61 -7.89 10.80 -4.86
N GLU A 62 -9.05 11.32 -4.44
CA GLU A 62 -9.15 12.63 -3.78
C GLU A 62 -8.51 12.63 -2.40
N GLU A 63 -8.81 11.62 -1.56
CA GLU A 63 -8.16 11.45 -0.26
C GLU A 63 -6.65 11.21 -0.40
N ALA A 64 -6.24 10.41 -1.38
CA ALA A 64 -4.83 10.16 -1.65
C ALA A 64 -4.08 11.45 -2.00
N LYS A 65 -4.67 12.31 -2.84
CA LYS A 65 -4.11 13.64 -3.15
C LYS A 65 -4.09 14.57 -1.94
N ALA A 66 -5.14 14.56 -1.13
CA ALA A 66 -5.19 15.36 0.08
C ALA A 66 -4.09 14.94 1.08
N LYS A 67 -3.84 13.63 1.20
CA LYS A 67 -2.79 13.05 2.04
C LYS A 67 -1.38 13.38 1.52
N ASP A 68 -1.16 13.28 0.21
CA ASP A 68 0.13 13.59 -0.43
C ASP A 68 0.58 15.04 -0.19
N LYS A 69 -0.37 15.98 -0.05
CA LYS A 69 -0.07 17.38 0.25
C LYS A 69 0.51 17.62 1.66
N TRP A 70 0.37 16.67 2.58
CA TRP A 70 0.78 16.80 3.98
C TRP A 70 1.96 15.91 4.38
N GLU A 71 2.42 15.05 3.47
CA GLU A 71 3.45 14.03 3.70
C GLU A 71 4.82 14.43 3.14
#